data_AF-A0A2S0VW80-F1
#
_entry.id   AF-A0A2S0VW80-F1
#
_cell.length_a   1.000
_cell.length_b   1.000
_cell.length_c   1.000
_cell.angle_alpha   90.00
_cell.angle_beta   90.00
_cell.angle_gamma   90.00
#
_symmetry.space_group_name_H-M   'P 1'
#
loop_
_entity.id
_entity.type
_entity.pdbx_description
1 polymer ?
#
loop_
_entity_poly.entity_id
_entity_poly.type
_entity_poly.pdbx_seq_one_letter_code
_entity_poly.pdbx_strand_id
1 'polypeptide(L)'
;MQHLIPFGLAVDSQQLVDIQDVEQGAKCNCICPSCGHPLVARHGTKNDWHFAHNSHFDSGINYSECDYSWYSAIKLMLKQLFVEHTHFTTPDYYFNHTLLRSRRLVTQAKAIEYQHLDIERGKFDVILDVQGKKLGIFFEHKGRYYSPHRCQSIAGVIIINLEKLLQALTKSDTTQSTKAYLLSMLAASKHQAKRWVYHVRQQAIEQEIEKIQQAKVAQQKQQRKLQQAAAEKRRQEQRQEEEKAQKQRQQARAKQLEKQRAAQARHQDYQRQQALAKVAKQQAMLESTTSGDLELERQQANDEAERLKVLAEQKQQRLAEQEANLQQHKRKLAERQQAMQEQAKQQPCQYYCAACDISYTGTVSGVNPCPQCKSHLYRIEVAKRDNR
;
A
#
# COMPACT_ATOMS: atom_id res chain seq x y z
N MET A 1 -38.55 -28.80 11.75
CA MET A 1 -39.32 -28.12 12.82
C MET A 1 -40.22 -27.10 12.15
N GLN A 2 -41.54 -27.26 12.29
CA GLN A 2 -42.51 -26.30 11.79
C GLN A 2 -42.70 -25.23 12.86
N HIS A 3 -42.46 -23.97 12.51
CA HIS A 3 -42.64 -22.85 13.44
C HIS A 3 -44.12 -22.50 13.55
N LEU A 4 -44.59 -22.28 14.78
CA LEU A 4 -45.99 -22.02 15.09
C LEU A 4 -46.43 -20.63 14.63
N ILE A 5 -47.67 -20.45 14.18
CA ILE A 5 -48.14 -19.22 13.53
C ILE A 5 -48.74 -18.25 14.57
N PRO A 6 -48.19 -17.02 14.73
CA PRO A 6 -48.64 -16.09 15.77
C PRO A 6 -49.77 -15.14 15.34
N PHE A 7 -50.08 -15.05 14.04
CA PHE A 7 -51.03 -14.07 13.49
C PHE A 7 -52.08 -14.70 12.57
N GLY A 8 -53.34 -14.32 12.77
CA GLY A 8 -54.47 -14.62 11.90
C GLY A 8 -55.12 -13.33 11.39
N LEU A 9 -55.83 -13.41 10.26
CA LEU A 9 -56.58 -12.27 9.72
C LEU A 9 -57.99 -12.28 10.31
N ALA A 10 -58.33 -11.30 11.13
CA ALA A 10 -59.67 -11.19 11.70
C ALA A 10 -60.68 -10.80 10.62
N VAL A 11 -61.78 -11.54 10.50
CA VAL A 11 -62.79 -11.33 9.44
C VAL A 11 -63.47 -9.97 9.60
N ASP A 12 -63.73 -9.54 10.83
CA ASP A 12 -64.53 -8.33 11.09
C ASP A 12 -63.74 -7.04 10.80
N SER A 13 -62.47 -6.99 11.20
CA SER A 13 -61.62 -5.81 11.04
C SER A 13 -60.80 -5.81 9.75
N GLN A 14 -60.66 -6.96 9.09
CA GLN A 14 -59.73 -7.18 7.98
C GLN A 14 -58.28 -6.82 8.35
N GLN A 15 -57.92 -6.96 9.63
CA GLN A 15 -56.57 -6.74 10.15
C GLN A 15 -55.97 -8.04 10.67
N LEU A 16 -54.65 -8.16 10.57
CA LEU A 16 -53.94 -9.19 11.31
C LEU A 16 -53.99 -8.89 12.80
N VAL A 17 -54.31 -9.92 13.57
CA VAL A 17 -54.41 -9.88 15.02
C VAL A 17 -53.45 -10.89 15.64
N ASP A 18 -52.89 -10.55 16.81
CA ASP A 18 -52.05 -11.45 17.60
C ASP A 18 -52.90 -12.57 18.21
N ILE A 19 -52.31 -13.75 18.34
CA ILE A 19 -52.94 -14.88 19.05
C ILE A 19 -53.34 -14.53 20.49
N GLN A 20 -52.68 -13.55 21.10
CA GLN A 20 -53.01 -13.06 22.44
C GLN A 20 -54.24 -12.13 22.48
N ASP A 21 -54.59 -11.54 21.35
CA ASP A 21 -55.67 -10.54 21.27
C ASP A 21 -57.02 -11.17 20.89
N VAL A 22 -57.10 -12.49 20.77
CA VAL A 22 -58.28 -13.23 20.31
C VAL A 22 -58.75 -14.28 21.31
N GLU A 23 -60.03 -14.61 21.24
CA GLU A 23 -60.59 -15.72 22.01
C GLU A 23 -60.03 -17.08 21.57
N GLN A 24 -59.97 -18.03 22.52
CA GLN A 24 -59.55 -19.40 22.23
C GLN A 24 -60.52 -20.12 21.28
N GLY A 25 -59.98 -20.98 20.44
CA GLY A 25 -60.73 -21.88 19.57
C GLY A 25 -61.20 -21.20 18.28
N ALA A 26 -62.31 -21.67 17.71
CA ALA A 26 -62.90 -21.10 16.50
C ALA A 26 -63.60 -19.75 16.76
N LYS A 27 -63.78 -19.37 18.03
CA LYS A 27 -64.37 -18.08 18.42
C LYS A 27 -63.47 -16.89 18.09
N CYS A 28 -62.20 -17.12 17.76
CA CYS A 28 -61.31 -16.05 17.30
C CYS A 28 -61.77 -15.35 16.02
N ASN A 29 -62.70 -15.97 15.26
CA ASN A 29 -63.22 -15.44 13.99
C ASN A 29 -62.13 -14.98 13.01
N CYS A 30 -61.05 -15.76 12.94
CA CYS A 30 -59.89 -15.47 12.09
C CYS A 30 -59.82 -16.44 10.90
N ILE A 31 -59.30 -15.95 9.78
CA ILE A 31 -58.98 -16.73 8.58
C ILE A 31 -57.48 -16.67 8.26
N CYS A 32 -57.02 -17.65 7.51
CA CYS A 32 -55.66 -17.69 6.98
C CYS A 32 -55.53 -16.67 5.83
N PRO A 33 -54.60 -15.70 5.88
CA PRO A 33 -54.46 -14.72 4.81
C PRO A 33 -53.89 -15.31 3.51
N SER A 34 -53.33 -16.53 3.53
CA SER A 34 -52.88 -17.22 2.30
C SER A 34 -54.03 -17.97 1.62
N CYS A 35 -54.67 -18.90 2.33
CA CYS A 35 -55.66 -19.81 1.73
C CYS A 35 -57.12 -19.46 2.04
N GLY A 36 -57.39 -18.43 2.85
CA GLY A 36 -58.73 -18.00 3.24
C GLY A 36 -59.48 -18.93 4.21
N HIS A 37 -58.90 -20.06 4.60
CA HIS A 37 -59.58 -21.03 5.47
C HIS A 37 -59.69 -20.54 6.91
N PRO A 38 -60.75 -20.91 7.65
CA PRO A 38 -60.87 -20.59 9.07
C PRO A 38 -59.72 -21.13 9.91
N LEU A 39 -59.24 -20.30 10.82
CA LEU A 39 -58.23 -20.64 11.81
C LEU A 39 -58.88 -20.95 13.16
N VAL A 40 -58.14 -21.68 13.99
CA VAL A 40 -58.47 -21.98 15.38
C VAL A 40 -57.33 -21.44 16.24
N ALA A 41 -57.65 -20.59 17.20
CA ALA A 41 -56.69 -20.09 18.18
C ALA A 41 -56.41 -21.17 19.24
N ARG A 42 -55.18 -21.67 19.28
CA ARG A 42 -54.73 -22.69 20.25
C ARG A 42 -53.92 -22.03 21.35
N HIS A 43 -54.55 -21.80 22.48
CA HIS A 43 -53.89 -21.36 23.72
C HIS A 43 -53.41 -22.59 24.49
N GLY A 44 -52.17 -23.00 24.23
CA GLY A 44 -51.57 -24.16 24.88
C GLY A 44 -51.08 -23.85 26.30
N THR A 45 -51.11 -24.87 27.16
CA THR A 45 -50.45 -24.84 28.49
C THR A 45 -49.03 -25.41 28.46
N LYS A 46 -48.72 -26.23 27.43
CA LYS A 46 -47.40 -26.85 27.20
C LYS A 46 -46.70 -26.38 25.92
N ASN A 47 -47.47 -25.97 24.92
CA ASN A 47 -46.97 -25.43 23.66
C ASN A 47 -47.30 -23.94 23.58
N ASP A 48 -46.47 -23.17 22.89
CA ASP A 48 -46.75 -21.75 22.65
C ASP A 48 -48.10 -21.55 21.96
N TRP A 49 -48.71 -20.41 22.25
CA TRP A 49 -50.00 -20.04 21.68
C TRP A 49 -49.84 -19.80 20.18
N HIS A 50 -50.73 -20.38 19.38
CA HIS A 50 -50.66 -20.27 17.93
C HIS A 50 -51.99 -20.45 17.24
N PHE A 51 -52.07 -19.99 15.99
CA PHE A 51 -53.14 -20.33 15.08
C PHE A 51 -52.85 -21.66 14.35
N ALA A 52 -53.90 -22.46 14.19
CA ALA A 52 -53.89 -23.65 13.35
C ALA A 52 -55.11 -23.62 12.42
N HIS A 53 -55.02 -24.28 11.26
CA HIS A 53 -56.17 -24.42 10.39
C HIS A 53 -57.25 -25.28 11.04
N ASN A 54 -58.52 -24.91 10.84
CA ASN A 54 -59.63 -25.73 11.31
C ASN A 54 -59.74 -26.99 10.46
N SER A 55 -59.31 -28.14 10.99
CA SER A 55 -59.35 -29.43 10.32
C SER A 55 -60.76 -29.95 10.03
N HIS A 56 -61.78 -29.38 10.67
CA HIS A 56 -63.18 -29.74 10.46
C HIS A 56 -63.88 -28.87 9.41
N PHE A 57 -63.19 -27.90 8.82
CA PHE A 57 -63.74 -27.10 7.75
C PHE A 57 -63.64 -27.87 6.43
N ASP A 58 -64.77 -28.40 5.97
CA ASP A 58 -64.89 -29.04 4.67
C ASP A 58 -65.08 -27.97 3.58
N SER A 59 -63.98 -27.56 2.96
CA SER A 59 -63.99 -26.56 1.89
C SER A 59 -64.21 -27.16 0.50
N GLY A 60 -64.33 -28.49 0.38
CA GLY A 60 -64.29 -29.19 -0.91
C GLY A 60 -62.95 -29.06 -1.67
N ILE A 61 -61.94 -28.43 -1.06
CA ILE A 61 -60.60 -28.22 -1.62
C ILE A 61 -59.62 -29.06 -0.83
N ASN A 62 -58.88 -29.93 -1.52
CA ASN A 62 -57.91 -30.84 -0.90
C ASN A 62 -56.75 -30.03 -0.31
N TYR A 63 -56.73 -29.91 1.02
CA TYR A 63 -55.87 -29.02 1.81
C TYR A 63 -54.45 -29.62 2.02
N SER A 64 -53.69 -29.83 0.95
CA SER A 64 -52.31 -30.33 1.07
C SER A 64 -51.21 -29.29 0.87
N GLU A 65 -51.52 -28.03 0.53
CA GLU A 65 -50.51 -27.06 0.07
C GLU A 65 -50.71 -25.61 0.58
N CYS A 66 -51.16 -25.40 1.82
CA CYS A 66 -51.12 -24.04 2.41
C CYS A 66 -49.68 -23.67 2.78
N ASP A 67 -49.14 -22.63 2.14
CA ASP A 67 -47.77 -22.13 2.34
C ASP A 67 -47.64 -21.12 3.49
N TYR A 68 -48.75 -20.85 4.20
CA TYR A 68 -48.75 -19.90 5.30
C TYR A 68 -47.88 -20.43 6.44
N SER A 69 -46.78 -19.72 6.65
CA SER A 69 -45.72 -20.07 7.59
C SER A 69 -45.46 -18.93 8.54
N TRP A 70 -44.68 -19.19 9.60
CA TRP A 70 -44.20 -18.16 10.50
C TRP A 70 -43.57 -16.97 9.75
N TYR A 71 -42.73 -17.23 8.73
CA TYR A 71 -42.11 -16.15 7.94
C TYR A 71 -43.15 -15.30 7.22
N SER A 72 -44.13 -15.93 6.57
CA SER A 72 -45.21 -15.20 5.89
C SER A 72 -46.04 -14.38 6.88
N ALA A 73 -46.37 -14.96 8.04
CA ALA A 73 -47.12 -14.28 9.10
C ALA A 73 -46.38 -13.04 9.63
N ILE A 74 -45.09 -13.18 9.98
CA ILE A 74 -44.28 -12.04 10.46
C ILE A 74 -44.12 -10.96 9.39
N LYS A 75 -43.90 -11.33 8.12
CA LYS A 75 -43.77 -10.35 7.02
C LYS A 75 -45.04 -9.53 6.85
N LEU A 76 -46.20 -10.18 6.87
CA LEU A 76 -47.49 -9.48 6.73
C LEU A 76 -47.75 -8.58 7.94
N MET A 77 -47.52 -9.08 9.16
CA MET A 77 -47.66 -8.25 10.36
C MET A 77 -46.71 -7.04 10.35
N LEU A 78 -45.43 -7.22 9.98
CA LEU A 78 -44.50 -6.10 9.87
C LEU A 78 -44.98 -5.05 8.86
N LYS A 79 -45.51 -5.46 7.70
CA LYS A 79 -46.11 -4.54 6.71
C LYS A 79 -47.27 -3.77 7.31
N GLN A 80 -48.18 -4.45 8.01
CA GLN A 80 -49.29 -3.79 8.70
C GLN A 80 -48.80 -2.80 9.75
N LEU A 81 -47.80 -3.15 10.57
CA LEU A 81 -47.21 -2.24 11.55
C LEU A 81 -46.56 -1.00 10.90
N PHE A 82 -45.92 -1.15 9.74
CA PHE A 82 -45.40 0.01 8.99
C PHE A 82 -46.52 0.92 8.45
N VAL A 83 -47.73 0.39 8.21
CA VAL A 83 -48.90 1.18 7.81
C VAL A 83 -49.58 1.83 9.02
N GLU A 84 -49.77 1.09 10.10
CA GLU A 84 -50.43 1.55 11.33
C GLU A 84 -49.62 2.62 12.07
N HIS A 85 -48.29 2.58 11.96
CA HIS A 85 -47.39 3.52 12.61
C HIS A 85 -46.58 4.29 11.58
N THR A 86 -46.20 5.53 11.90
CA THR A 86 -45.37 6.39 11.03
C THR A 86 -43.94 6.58 11.54
N HIS A 87 -43.57 5.83 12.57
CA HIS A 87 -42.31 5.98 13.30
C HIS A 87 -41.48 4.71 13.21
N PHE A 88 -40.18 4.87 12.97
CA PHE A 88 -39.21 3.77 12.94
C PHE A 88 -37.85 4.26 13.43
N THR A 89 -37.17 3.48 14.28
CA THR A 89 -35.82 3.86 14.71
C THR A 89 -34.78 3.10 13.91
N THR A 90 -33.96 3.82 13.14
CA THR A 90 -32.83 3.19 12.43
C THR A 90 -31.70 2.88 13.42
N PRO A 91 -30.92 1.80 13.22
CA PRO A 91 -29.77 1.52 14.07
C PRO A 91 -28.58 2.44 13.72
N ASP A 92 -27.54 2.39 14.55
CA ASP A 92 -26.23 2.93 14.14
C ASP A 92 -25.75 2.19 12.89
N TYR A 93 -25.08 2.92 11.99
CA TYR A 93 -24.36 2.30 10.89
C TYR A 93 -22.87 2.53 10.98
N TYR A 94 -22.13 1.44 10.95
CA TYR A 94 -20.70 1.44 10.81
C TYR A 94 -20.28 0.59 9.63
N PHE A 95 -19.25 1.03 8.92
CA PHE A 95 -18.59 0.20 7.91
C PHE A 95 -17.11 0.03 8.23
N ASN A 96 -16.55 -1.09 7.75
CA ASN A 96 -15.14 -1.40 7.91
C ASN A 96 -14.39 -0.87 6.68
N HIS A 97 -13.58 0.15 6.87
CA HIS A 97 -12.80 0.73 5.77
C HIS A 97 -11.52 -0.09 5.55
N THR A 98 -11.42 -0.77 4.40
CA THR A 98 -10.33 -1.70 4.07
C THR A 98 -8.94 -1.08 4.26
N LEU A 99 -8.73 0.15 3.75
CA LEU A 99 -7.41 0.80 3.79
C LEU A 99 -7.01 1.28 5.20
N LEU A 100 -7.97 1.52 6.09
CA LEU A 100 -7.69 2.03 7.43
C LEU A 100 -7.72 0.94 8.50
N ARG A 101 -8.22 -0.26 8.16
CA ARG A 101 -8.47 -1.36 9.12
C ARG A 101 -9.23 -0.89 10.37
N SER A 102 -10.09 0.11 10.20
CA SER A 102 -10.81 0.77 11.27
C SER A 102 -12.28 0.88 10.94
N ARG A 103 -13.12 0.81 11.97
CA ARG A 103 -14.57 0.97 11.86
C ARG A 103 -14.92 2.47 11.80
N ARG A 104 -15.75 2.86 10.83
CA ARG A 104 -16.16 4.26 10.63
C ARG A 104 -17.67 4.39 10.78
N LEU A 105 -18.08 5.39 11.55
CA LEU A 105 -19.49 5.75 11.73
C LEU A 105 -20.01 6.42 10.45
N VAL A 106 -21.10 5.90 9.89
CA VAL A 106 -21.80 6.49 8.74
C VAL A 106 -22.98 7.33 9.20
N THR A 107 -23.75 6.80 10.13
CA THR A 107 -24.86 7.50 10.78
C THR A 107 -25.09 6.92 12.17
N GLN A 108 -25.49 7.78 13.11
CA GLN A 108 -26.01 7.32 14.39
C GLN A 108 -27.45 6.84 14.23
N ALA A 109 -27.90 6.03 15.19
CA ALA A 109 -29.28 5.63 15.33
C ALA A 109 -30.18 6.86 15.42
N LYS A 110 -31.32 6.80 14.74
CA LYS A 110 -32.23 7.94 14.64
C LYS A 110 -33.67 7.44 14.59
N ALA A 111 -34.52 7.99 15.46
CA ALA A 111 -35.96 7.90 15.29
C ALA A 111 -36.34 8.73 14.06
N ILE A 112 -36.89 8.07 13.06
CA ILE A 112 -37.38 8.69 11.84
C ILE A 112 -38.90 8.60 11.79
N GLU A 113 -39.47 9.64 11.21
CA GLU A 113 -40.88 9.70 10.85
C GLU A 113 -40.99 9.68 9.32
N TYR A 114 -42.00 9.00 8.79
CA TYR A 114 -42.30 8.94 7.36
C TYR A 114 -43.78 9.22 7.12
N GLN A 115 -44.07 9.89 6.00
CA GLN A 115 -45.44 10.26 5.63
C GLN A 115 -46.04 9.32 4.58
N HIS A 116 -45.19 8.80 3.69
CA HIS A 116 -45.61 7.93 2.61
C HIS A 116 -44.76 6.65 2.63
N LEU A 117 -45.39 5.54 2.27
CA LEU A 117 -44.72 4.26 2.12
C LEU A 117 -45.28 3.50 0.92
N ASP A 118 -44.44 2.68 0.30
CA ASP A 118 -44.85 1.69 -0.70
C ASP A 118 -44.61 0.28 -0.14
N ILE A 119 -45.60 -0.61 -0.25
CA ILE A 119 -45.46 -2.03 0.10
C ILE A 119 -45.13 -2.83 -1.18
N GLU A 120 -44.23 -3.81 -1.07
CA GLU A 120 -43.86 -4.73 -2.16
C GLU A 120 -43.41 -4.05 -3.46
N ARG A 121 -42.74 -2.90 -3.34
CA ARG A 121 -42.27 -2.15 -4.50
C ARG A 121 -40.84 -2.53 -4.88
N GLY A 122 -40.68 -3.04 -6.11
CA GLY A 122 -39.39 -3.43 -6.65
C GLY A 122 -38.82 -4.64 -5.91
N LYS A 123 -37.66 -4.49 -5.27
CA LYS A 123 -37.00 -5.57 -4.51
C LYS A 123 -37.23 -5.48 -3.00
N PHE A 124 -37.92 -4.45 -2.53
CA PHE A 124 -38.09 -4.15 -1.10
C PHE A 124 -39.49 -4.56 -0.63
N ASP A 125 -39.59 -5.01 0.61
CA ASP A 125 -40.88 -5.32 1.22
C ASP A 125 -41.63 -4.04 1.60
N VAL A 126 -40.88 -3.02 2.02
CA VAL A 126 -41.39 -1.68 2.33
C VAL A 126 -40.38 -0.65 1.84
N ILE A 127 -40.86 0.43 1.21
CA ILE A 127 -40.06 1.63 0.93
C ILE A 127 -40.68 2.78 1.72
N LEU A 128 -39.91 3.39 2.61
CA LEU A 128 -40.32 4.55 3.40
C LEU A 128 -39.84 5.84 2.74
N ASP A 129 -40.71 6.85 2.61
CA ASP A 129 -40.30 8.21 2.26
C ASP A 129 -40.01 9.02 3.52
N VAL A 130 -38.72 9.29 3.73
CA VAL A 130 -38.21 10.03 4.89
C VAL A 130 -37.66 11.36 4.38
N GLN A 131 -38.46 12.43 4.47
CA GLN A 131 -38.09 13.78 4.04
C GLN A 131 -37.62 13.84 2.57
N GLY A 132 -38.33 13.15 1.66
CA GLY A 132 -38.00 13.08 0.24
C GLY A 132 -36.86 12.11 -0.09
N LYS A 133 -36.38 11.33 0.89
CA LYS A 133 -35.36 10.29 0.70
C LYS A 133 -35.99 8.93 0.92
N LYS A 134 -35.89 8.07 -0.10
CA LYS A 134 -36.42 6.71 -0.03
C LYS A 134 -35.49 5.78 0.75
N LEU A 135 -36.03 5.12 1.77
CA LEU A 135 -35.36 4.12 2.59
C LEU A 135 -36.00 2.75 2.32
N GLY A 136 -35.22 1.82 1.76
CA GLY A 136 -35.69 0.46 1.51
C GLY A 136 -35.58 -0.43 2.74
N ILE A 137 -36.65 -1.15 3.08
CA ILE A 137 -36.67 -2.18 4.12
C ILE A 137 -36.80 -3.55 3.44
N PHE A 138 -35.93 -4.47 3.78
CA PHE A 138 -35.90 -5.82 3.23
C PHE A 138 -36.00 -6.87 4.34
N PHE A 139 -36.94 -7.79 4.21
CA PHE A 139 -37.18 -8.88 5.16
C PHE A 139 -36.39 -10.14 4.77
N GLU A 140 -35.22 -10.32 5.38
CA GLU A 140 -34.32 -11.44 5.10
C GLU A 140 -34.74 -12.68 5.91
N HIS A 141 -34.83 -13.84 5.25
CA HIS A 141 -35.08 -15.14 5.88
C HIS A 141 -34.40 -16.26 5.07
N LYS A 142 -34.39 -17.49 5.57
CA LYS A 142 -33.82 -18.63 4.83
C LYS A 142 -34.40 -18.71 3.41
N GLY A 143 -33.50 -18.73 2.42
CA GLY A 143 -33.87 -18.77 0.99
C GLY A 143 -34.10 -17.40 0.35
N ARG A 144 -34.09 -16.29 1.11
CA ARG A 144 -34.25 -14.92 0.59
C ARG A 144 -33.19 -14.00 1.18
N TYR A 145 -32.16 -13.72 0.39
CA TYR A 145 -31.04 -12.87 0.77
C TYR A 145 -31.00 -11.60 -0.06
N TYR A 146 -30.63 -10.48 0.56
CA TYR A 146 -30.43 -9.24 -0.17
C TYR A 146 -29.08 -9.28 -0.90
N SER A 147 -29.12 -9.19 -2.24
CA SER A 147 -27.92 -8.98 -3.03
C SER A 147 -27.56 -7.48 -3.02
N PRO A 148 -26.39 -7.09 -2.48
CA PRO A 148 -25.99 -5.69 -2.44
C PRO A 148 -25.87 -5.13 -3.86
N HIS A 149 -26.68 -4.13 -4.17
CA HIS A 149 -26.58 -3.37 -5.40
C HIS A 149 -26.87 -1.90 -5.11
N ARG A 150 -26.20 -1.01 -5.84
CA ARG A 150 -26.48 0.42 -5.76
C ARG A 150 -27.78 0.70 -6.51
N CYS A 151 -28.79 1.19 -5.79
CA CYS A 151 -30.02 1.67 -6.38
C CYS A 151 -29.99 3.20 -6.31
N GLN A 152 -29.94 3.88 -7.46
CA GLN A 152 -29.80 5.35 -7.52
C GLN A 152 -30.97 6.09 -6.85
N SER A 153 -32.15 5.47 -6.81
CA SER A 153 -33.36 6.05 -6.24
C SER A 153 -33.55 5.77 -4.74
N ILE A 154 -32.68 4.99 -4.11
CA ILE A 154 -32.79 4.59 -2.70
C ILE A 154 -31.60 5.15 -1.93
N ALA A 155 -31.85 5.93 -0.88
CA ALA A 155 -30.82 6.57 -0.06
C ALA A 155 -30.19 5.63 0.97
N GLY A 156 -30.84 4.51 1.28
CA GLY A 156 -30.34 3.54 2.24
C GLY A 156 -31.18 2.27 2.26
N VAL A 157 -30.59 1.18 2.74
CA VAL A 157 -31.27 -0.11 2.88
C VAL A 157 -31.02 -0.68 4.26
N ILE A 158 -32.10 -1.05 4.94
CA ILE A 158 -32.10 -1.76 6.21
C ILE A 158 -32.68 -3.15 5.99
N ILE A 159 -31.98 -4.15 6.53
CA ILE A 159 -32.48 -5.51 6.62
C ILE A 159 -33.12 -5.72 7.99
N ILE A 160 -34.31 -6.32 7.98
CA ILE A 160 -34.91 -6.97 9.14
C ILE A 160 -34.78 -8.49 8.91
N ASN A 161 -33.93 -9.13 9.71
CA ASN A 161 -33.63 -10.55 9.61
C ASN A 161 -34.61 -11.36 10.48
N LEU A 162 -35.49 -12.11 9.82
CA LEU A 162 -36.56 -12.85 10.47
C LEU A 162 -36.05 -14.07 11.24
N GLU A 163 -34.93 -14.69 10.83
CA GLU A 163 -34.29 -15.78 11.60
C GLU A 163 -33.82 -15.28 12.98
N LYS A 164 -33.31 -14.05 13.03
CA LYS A 164 -32.87 -13.40 14.28
C LYS A 164 -34.04 -12.97 15.16
N LEU A 165 -35.19 -12.63 14.58
CA LEU A 165 -36.43 -12.42 15.33
C LEU A 165 -36.94 -13.73 15.92
N LEU A 166 -36.99 -14.80 15.11
CA LEU A 166 -37.40 -16.13 15.55
C LEU A 166 -36.55 -16.60 16.73
N GLN A 167 -35.22 -16.51 16.61
CA GLN A 167 -34.28 -16.88 17.68
C GLN A 167 -34.48 -16.07 18.97
N ALA A 168 -34.91 -14.81 18.87
CA ALA A 168 -35.14 -13.97 20.04
C ALA A 168 -36.46 -14.32 20.71
N LEU A 169 -37.52 -14.51 19.93
CA LEU A 169 -38.85 -14.90 20.42
C LEU A 169 -38.87 -16.31 21.04
N THR A 170 -38.04 -17.24 20.56
CA THR A 170 -37.92 -18.59 21.17
C THR A 170 -37.11 -18.61 22.47
N LYS A 171 -36.35 -17.55 22.77
CA LYS A 171 -35.47 -17.48 23.96
C LYS A 171 -36.09 -16.70 25.11
N SER A 172 -37.11 -15.90 24.84
CA SER A 172 -37.90 -15.27 25.90
C SER A 172 -38.80 -16.31 26.52
N ASP A 173 -38.61 -16.59 27.81
CA ASP A 173 -39.68 -17.18 28.61
C ASP A 173 -40.88 -16.21 28.59
N THR A 174 -42.09 -16.76 28.64
CA THR A 174 -43.41 -16.10 28.75
C THR A 174 -44.06 -15.52 27.49
N THR A 175 -45.31 -15.99 27.25
CA THR A 175 -46.59 -15.28 26.99
C THR A 175 -46.60 -13.82 26.53
N GLN A 176 -45.57 -13.30 25.86
CA GLN A 176 -45.51 -11.91 25.40
C GLN A 176 -46.03 -11.79 23.97
N SER A 177 -46.91 -10.81 23.74
CA SER A 177 -47.49 -10.55 22.41
C SER A 177 -46.38 -10.41 21.38
N THR A 178 -46.49 -11.18 20.29
CA THR A 178 -45.55 -11.10 19.17
C THR A 178 -45.66 -9.73 18.50
N LYS A 179 -46.87 -9.18 18.37
CA LYS A 179 -47.13 -7.82 17.85
C LYS A 179 -46.40 -6.77 18.69
N ALA A 180 -46.55 -6.82 20.02
CA ALA A 180 -45.87 -5.91 20.94
C ALA A 180 -44.34 -6.01 20.85
N TYR A 181 -43.82 -7.24 20.72
CA TYR A 181 -42.39 -7.46 20.52
C TYR A 181 -41.89 -6.83 19.20
N LEU A 182 -42.60 -7.05 18.09
CA LEU A 182 -42.24 -6.45 16.80
C LEU A 182 -42.24 -4.92 16.86
N LEU A 183 -43.23 -4.31 17.52
CA LEU A 183 -43.27 -2.87 17.76
C LEU A 183 -42.05 -2.37 18.55
N SER A 184 -41.71 -3.06 19.64
CA SER A 184 -40.54 -2.73 20.44
C SER A 184 -39.25 -2.81 19.62
N MET A 185 -39.13 -3.80 18.73
CA MET A 185 -37.99 -3.97 17.83
C MET A 185 -37.90 -2.85 16.78
N LEU A 186 -39.02 -2.43 16.20
CA LEU A 186 -39.06 -1.31 15.26
C LEU A 186 -38.65 0.00 15.94
N ALA A 187 -39.07 0.22 17.19
CA ALA A 187 -38.73 1.40 17.98
C ALA A 187 -37.32 1.39 18.59
N ALA A 188 -36.72 0.22 18.82
CA ALA A 188 -35.40 0.10 19.45
C ALA A 188 -34.25 0.53 18.52
N SER A 189 -33.32 1.35 18.99
CA SER A 189 -32.11 1.71 18.24
C SER A 189 -31.14 0.53 18.06
N LYS A 190 -31.12 -0.42 19.00
CA LYS A 190 -30.24 -1.57 18.97
C LYS A 190 -31.04 -2.87 19.03
N HIS A 191 -31.04 -3.62 17.93
CA HIS A 191 -31.67 -4.93 17.86
C HIS A 191 -30.92 -5.85 16.88
N GLN A 192 -30.67 -7.11 17.26
CA GLN A 192 -29.88 -8.05 16.45
C GLN A 192 -30.47 -8.36 15.07
N ALA A 193 -31.79 -8.21 14.93
CA ALA A 193 -32.49 -8.44 13.67
C ALA A 193 -32.41 -7.25 12.70
N LYS A 194 -32.02 -6.05 13.16
CA LYS A 194 -32.08 -4.82 12.37
C LYS A 194 -30.67 -4.31 12.04
N ARG A 195 -30.32 -4.24 10.76
CA ARG A 195 -28.99 -3.75 10.33
C ARG A 195 -29.05 -2.98 9.03
N TRP A 196 -28.21 -1.96 8.92
CA TRP A 196 -27.91 -1.32 7.65
C TRP A 196 -27.07 -2.23 6.76
N VAL A 197 -27.37 -2.21 5.46
CA VAL A 197 -26.52 -2.84 4.42
C VAL A 197 -26.05 -1.85 3.36
N TYR A 198 -26.70 -0.70 3.28
CA TYR A 198 -26.31 0.40 2.43
C TYR A 198 -26.80 1.73 3.01
N HIS A 199 -26.00 2.77 2.89
CA HIS A 199 -26.38 4.13 3.24
C HIS A 199 -25.62 5.12 2.35
N VAL A 200 -26.32 6.09 1.74
CA VAL A 200 -25.75 7.02 0.76
C VAL A 200 -24.52 7.79 1.28
N ARG A 201 -24.51 8.13 2.57
CA ARG A 201 -23.36 8.80 3.23
C ARG A 201 -22.09 7.95 3.26
N GLN A 202 -22.17 6.63 3.15
CA GLN A 202 -20.97 5.77 3.19
C GLN A 202 -20.00 6.14 2.06
N GLN A 203 -20.51 6.31 0.84
CA GLN A 203 -19.67 6.63 -0.32
C GLN A 203 -18.95 7.97 -0.16
N ALA A 204 -19.63 8.98 0.37
CA ALA A 204 -19.00 10.28 0.64
C ALA A 204 -17.87 10.15 1.69
N ILE A 205 -18.07 9.33 2.72
CA ILE A 205 -17.06 9.08 3.75
C ILE A 205 -15.87 8.30 3.18
N GLU A 206 -16.11 7.29 2.35
CA GLU A 206 -15.06 6.53 1.64
C GLU A 206 -14.20 7.45 0.78
N GLN A 207 -14.83 8.28 -0.06
CA GLN A 207 -14.13 9.23 -0.92
C GLN A 207 -13.31 10.25 -0.14
N GLU A 208 -13.84 10.75 0.98
CA GLU A 208 -13.11 11.70 1.83
C GLU A 208 -11.89 11.04 2.48
N ILE A 209 -12.02 9.80 2.94
CA ILE A 209 -10.89 9.03 3.49
C ILE A 209 -9.82 8.81 2.42
N GLU A 210 -10.21 8.37 1.22
CA GLU A 210 -9.29 8.14 0.11
C GLU A 210 -8.52 9.42 -0.25
N LYS A 211 -9.21 10.57 -0.33
CA LYS A 211 -8.56 11.87 -0.58
C LYS A 211 -7.54 12.23 0.50
N ILE A 212 -7.90 12.08 1.77
CA ILE A 212 -6.98 12.35 2.89
C ILE A 212 -5.76 11.42 2.83
N GLN A 213 -5.95 10.14 2.48
CA GLN A 213 -4.85 9.19 2.34
C GLN A 213 -3.93 9.54 1.16
N GLN A 214 -4.51 9.86 0.01
CA GLN A 214 -3.75 10.29 -1.17
C GLN A 214 -2.95 11.56 -0.88
N ALA A 215 -3.55 12.54 -0.19
CA ALA A 215 -2.86 13.76 0.23
C ALA A 215 -1.69 13.46 1.18
N LYS A 216 -1.87 12.55 2.16
CA LYS A 216 -0.77 12.14 3.06
C LYS A 216 0.37 11.46 2.31
N VAL A 217 0.07 10.55 1.39
CA VAL A 217 1.10 9.88 0.58
C VAL A 217 1.85 10.86 -0.32
N ALA A 218 1.12 11.79 -0.96
CA ALA A 218 1.73 12.84 -1.78
C ALA A 218 2.65 13.76 -0.95
N GLN A 219 2.18 14.17 0.25
CA GLN A 219 2.97 14.97 1.18
C GLN A 219 4.26 14.25 1.61
N GLN A 220 4.18 12.96 1.95
CA GLN A 220 5.35 12.14 2.31
C GLN A 220 6.32 12.01 1.13
N LYS A 221 5.84 11.78 -0.10
CA LYS A 221 6.69 11.71 -1.30
C LYS A 221 7.41 13.04 -1.54
N GLN A 222 6.71 14.17 -1.39
CA GLN A 222 7.30 15.49 -1.53
C GLN A 222 8.35 15.78 -0.46
N GLN A 223 8.07 15.41 0.79
CA GLN A 223 9.02 15.58 1.89
C GLN A 223 10.29 14.74 1.69
N ARG A 224 10.16 13.48 1.22
CA ARG A 224 11.30 12.64 0.87
C ARG A 224 12.15 13.23 -0.26
N LYS A 225 11.52 13.77 -1.31
CA LYS A 225 12.24 14.45 -2.41
C LYS A 225 13.03 15.65 -1.91
N LEU A 226 12.43 16.49 -1.05
CA LEU A 226 13.12 17.64 -0.46
C LEU A 226 14.30 17.22 0.43
N GLN A 227 14.12 16.17 1.23
CA GLN A 227 15.20 15.60 2.05
C GLN A 227 16.35 15.04 1.20
N GLN A 228 16.03 14.32 0.12
CA GLN A 228 17.03 13.79 -0.82
C GLN A 228 17.80 14.92 -1.52
N ALA A 229 17.10 15.94 -2.03
CA ALA A 229 17.74 17.10 -2.67
C ALA A 229 18.64 17.86 -1.68
N ALA A 230 18.20 18.05 -0.44
CA ALA A 230 19.01 18.70 0.59
C ALA A 230 20.23 17.86 1.01
N ALA A 231 20.12 16.53 1.01
CA ALA A 231 21.24 15.64 1.28
C ALA A 231 22.25 15.63 0.12
N GLU A 232 21.77 15.63 -1.12
CA GLU A 232 22.64 15.70 -2.31
C GLU A 232 23.40 17.02 -2.39
N LYS A 233 22.71 18.15 -2.14
CA LYS A 233 23.34 19.47 -2.07
C LYS A 233 24.48 19.49 -1.04
N ARG A 234 24.24 19.00 0.18
CA ARG A 234 25.27 18.88 1.22
C ARG A 234 26.46 18.03 0.80
N ARG A 235 26.22 16.90 0.12
CA ARG A 235 27.30 16.06 -0.43
C ARG A 235 28.10 16.76 -1.52
N GLN A 236 27.45 17.55 -2.37
CA GLN A 236 28.13 18.35 -3.40
C GLN A 236 29.01 19.44 -2.76
N GLU A 237 28.48 20.16 -1.76
CA GLU A 237 29.23 21.17 -1.01
C GLU A 237 30.47 20.55 -0.33
N GLN A 238 30.31 19.41 0.36
CA GLN A 238 31.43 18.68 0.97
C GLN A 238 32.49 18.25 -0.05
N ARG A 239 32.09 17.70 -1.21
CA ARG A 239 33.03 17.33 -2.28
C ARG A 239 33.80 18.54 -2.81
N GLN A 240 33.12 19.66 -3.01
CA GLN A 240 33.77 20.89 -3.47
C GLN A 240 34.77 21.42 -2.44
N GLU A 241 34.45 21.33 -1.16
CA GLU A 241 35.33 21.72 -0.06
C GLU A 241 36.55 20.79 0.04
N GLU A 242 36.35 19.48 -0.06
CA GLU A 242 37.43 18.48 -0.10
C GLU A 242 38.35 18.68 -1.32
N GLU A 243 37.81 18.93 -2.51
CA GLU A 243 38.60 19.21 -3.72
C GLU A 243 39.43 20.49 -3.56
N LYS A 244 38.84 21.55 -2.99
CA LYS A 244 39.58 22.79 -2.69
C LYS A 244 40.70 22.54 -1.69
N ALA A 245 40.41 21.82 -0.60
CA ALA A 245 41.41 21.46 0.40
C ALA A 245 42.52 20.58 -0.19
N GLN A 246 42.19 19.64 -1.08
CA GLN A 246 43.16 18.78 -1.75
C GLN A 246 44.07 19.59 -2.69
N LYS A 247 43.52 20.50 -3.49
CA LYS A 247 44.31 21.42 -4.35
C LYS A 247 45.24 22.28 -3.51
N GLN A 248 44.77 22.84 -2.39
CA GLN A 248 45.61 23.62 -1.48
C GLN A 248 46.75 22.77 -0.90
N ARG A 249 46.49 21.53 -0.46
CA ARG A 249 47.52 20.59 0.03
C ARG A 249 48.54 20.25 -1.06
N GLN A 250 48.09 20.02 -2.30
CA GLN A 250 48.99 19.76 -3.43
C GLN A 250 49.89 20.96 -3.74
N GLN A 251 49.33 22.17 -3.77
CA GLN A 251 50.10 23.40 -3.97
C GLN A 251 51.12 23.63 -2.86
N ALA A 252 50.73 23.44 -1.59
CA ALA A 252 51.64 23.55 -0.45
C ALA A 252 52.79 22.54 -0.54
N ARG A 253 52.49 21.28 -0.89
CA ARG A 253 53.49 20.22 -1.08
C ARG A 253 54.44 20.54 -2.24
N ALA A 254 53.93 21.07 -3.36
CA ALA A 254 54.76 21.46 -4.49
C ALA A 254 55.74 22.58 -4.13
N LYS A 255 55.26 23.64 -3.45
CA LYS A 255 56.11 24.73 -2.94
C LYS A 255 57.17 24.22 -1.97
N GLN A 256 56.83 23.28 -1.10
CA GLN A 256 57.78 22.68 -0.16
C GLN A 256 58.85 21.87 -0.88
N LEU A 257 58.48 21.08 -1.90
CA LEU A 257 59.41 20.30 -2.70
C LEU A 257 60.36 21.20 -3.51
N GLU A 258 59.85 22.29 -4.07
CA GLU A 258 60.66 23.29 -4.78
C GLU A 258 61.68 23.95 -3.83
N LYS A 259 61.26 24.33 -2.62
CA LYS A 259 62.16 24.86 -1.59
C LYS A 259 63.25 23.86 -1.20
N GLN A 260 62.89 22.57 -1.06
CA GLN A 260 63.85 21.50 -0.79
C GLN A 260 64.85 21.30 -1.93
N ARG A 261 64.40 21.29 -3.19
CA ARG A 261 65.28 21.20 -4.38
C ARG A 261 66.23 22.38 -4.47
N ALA A 262 65.75 23.60 -4.24
CA ALA A 262 66.60 24.80 -4.23
C ALA A 262 67.66 24.74 -3.12
N ALA A 263 67.31 24.21 -1.94
CA ALA A 263 68.27 24.00 -0.86
C ALA A 263 69.32 22.92 -1.21
N GLN A 264 68.89 21.81 -1.82
CA GLN A 264 69.80 20.76 -2.29
C GLN A 264 70.75 21.27 -3.38
N ALA A 265 70.25 22.03 -4.35
CA ALA A 265 71.07 22.62 -5.42
C ALA A 265 72.13 23.58 -4.85
N ARG A 266 71.77 24.44 -3.90
CA ARG A 266 72.73 25.30 -3.19
C ARG A 266 73.80 24.50 -2.46
N HIS A 267 73.41 23.39 -1.81
CA HIS A 267 74.36 22.53 -1.11
C HIS A 267 75.32 21.83 -2.09
N GLN A 268 74.80 21.32 -3.21
CA GLN A 268 75.62 20.71 -4.26
C GLN A 268 76.60 21.70 -4.89
N ASP A 269 76.15 22.93 -5.16
CA ASP A 269 77.02 23.97 -5.72
C ASP A 269 78.13 24.37 -4.74
N TYR A 270 77.80 24.50 -3.45
CA TYR A 270 78.80 24.71 -2.40
C TYR A 270 79.85 23.58 -2.35
N GLN A 271 79.42 22.31 -2.39
CA GLN A 271 80.33 21.17 -2.43
C GLN A 271 81.21 21.18 -3.68
N ARG A 272 80.65 21.55 -4.84
CA ARG A 272 81.39 21.68 -6.10
C ARG A 272 82.46 22.76 -6.02
N GLN A 273 82.12 23.94 -5.48
CA GLN A 273 83.07 25.04 -5.28
C GLN A 273 84.21 24.63 -4.34
N GLN A 274 83.91 23.93 -3.24
CA GLN A 274 84.93 23.39 -2.35
C GLN A 274 85.84 22.37 -3.05
N ALA A 275 85.28 21.48 -3.87
CA ALA A 275 86.06 20.50 -4.62
C ALA A 275 86.99 21.18 -5.64
N LEU A 276 86.49 22.16 -6.38
CA LEU A 276 87.29 22.96 -7.32
C LEU A 276 88.43 23.70 -6.61
N ALA A 277 88.16 24.29 -5.44
CA ALA A 277 89.20 24.94 -4.64
C ALA A 277 90.27 23.95 -4.15
N LYS A 278 89.88 22.72 -3.80
CA LYS A 278 90.84 21.65 -3.46
C LYS A 278 91.70 21.26 -4.65
N VAL A 279 91.11 21.06 -5.84
CA VAL A 279 91.85 20.73 -7.08
C VAL A 279 92.82 21.86 -7.45
N ALA A 280 92.39 23.11 -7.40
CA ALA A 280 93.26 24.26 -7.67
C ALA A 280 94.44 24.33 -6.69
N LYS A 281 94.22 24.01 -5.41
CA LYS A 281 95.29 23.93 -4.40
C LYS A 281 96.27 22.77 -4.67
N GLN A 282 95.77 21.63 -5.15
CA GLN A 282 96.60 20.49 -5.56
C GLN A 282 97.42 20.81 -6.82
N GLN A 283 96.82 21.48 -7.81
CA GLN A 283 97.53 21.92 -9.02
C GLN A 283 98.62 22.94 -8.69
N ALA A 284 98.36 23.91 -7.80
CA ALA A 284 99.37 24.85 -7.32
C ALA A 284 100.50 24.15 -6.53
N MET A 285 100.22 23.04 -5.85
CA MET A 285 101.25 22.21 -5.21
C MET A 285 102.09 21.45 -6.24
N LEU A 286 101.45 20.87 -7.27
CA LEU A 286 102.13 20.14 -8.35
C LEU A 286 103.04 21.05 -9.18
N GLU A 287 102.67 22.32 -9.39
CA GLU A 287 103.50 23.33 -10.06
C GLU A 287 104.78 23.72 -9.28
N SER A 288 104.91 23.31 -8.01
CA SER A 288 106.08 23.59 -7.15
C SER A 288 107.06 22.42 -6.99
N THR A 289 106.86 21.31 -7.72
CA THR A 289 107.65 20.08 -7.56
C THR A 289 108.26 19.68 -8.89
N THR A 290 109.56 19.92 -9.09
CA THR A 290 110.29 19.42 -10.25
C THR A 290 110.86 18.03 -10.01
N SER A 291 110.55 17.15 -10.96
CA SER A 291 111.35 16.02 -11.46
C SER A 291 111.47 14.76 -10.60
N GLY A 292 110.81 13.67 -11.04
CA GLY A 292 111.15 12.30 -10.67
C GLY A 292 110.03 11.26 -10.91
N ASP A 293 108.83 11.50 -10.35
CA ASP A 293 107.78 10.47 -10.20
C ASP A 293 106.57 10.61 -11.15
N LEU A 294 106.68 11.44 -12.20
CA LEU A 294 105.56 11.88 -13.04
C LEU A 294 104.95 10.80 -13.94
N GLU A 295 105.65 9.71 -14.23
CA GLU A 295 105.17 8.70 -15.18
C GLU A 295 104.27 7.66 -14.52
N LEU A 296 104.58 7.25 -13.28
CA LEU A 296 103.75 6.33 -12.49
C LEU A 296 102.46 6.99 -12.01
N GLU A 297 102.53 8.23 -11.53
CA GLU A 297 101.33 9.00 -11.13
C GLU A 297 100.41 9.30 -12.32
N ARG A 298 100.97 9.57 -13.50
CA ARG A 298 100.19 9.79 -14.73
C ARG A 298 99.54 8.49 -15.23
N GLN A 299 100.20 7.35 -15.07
CA GLN A 299 99.62 6.03 -15.34
C GLN A 299 98.47 5.74 -14.36
N GLN A 300 98.68 5.96 -13.07
CA GLN A 300 97.66 5.76 -12.03
C GLN A 300 96.46 6.70 -12.18
N ALA A 301 96.68 7.97 -12.53
CA ALA A 301 95.61 8.93 -12.80
C ALA A 301 94.81 8.57 -14.06
N ASN A 302 95.47 8.05 -15.11
CA ASN A 302 94.78 7.54 -16.30
C ASN A 302 93.96 6.28 -15.98
N ASP A 303 94.51 5.33 -15.21
CA ASP A 303 93.79 4.12 -14.79
C ASP A 303 92.58 4.46 -13.89
N GLU A 304 92.71 5.46 -13.01
CA GLU A 304 91.61 5.95 -12.18
C GLU A 304 90.55 6.69 -13.00
N ALA A 305 90.95 7.49 -13.99
CA ALA A 305 90.04 8.15 -14.92
C ALA A 305 89.25 7.11 -15.76
N GLU A 306 89.91 6.06 -16.24
CA GLU A 306 89.29 4.95 -16.98
C GLU A 306 88.26 4.23 -16.09
N ARG A 307 88.61 3.93 -14.82
CA ARG A 307 87.70 3.31 -13.84
C ARG A 307 86.47 4.18 -13.55
N LEU A 308 86.66 5.49 -13.38
CA LEU A 308 85.56 6.43 -13.14
C LEU A 308 84.63 6.56 -14.35
N LYS A 309 85.19 6.50 -15.57
CA LYS A 309 84.41 6.50 -16.82
C LYS A 309 83.54 5.25 -16.94
N VAL A 310 84.10 4.07 -16.67
CA VAL A 310 83.34 2.81 -16.63
C VAL A 310 82.24 2.87 -15.56
N LEU A 311 82.52 3.43 -14.38
CA LEU A 311 81.52 3.55 -13.31
C LEU A 311 80.39 4.52 -13.68
N ALA A 312 80.71 5.61 -14.39
CA ALA A 312 79.74 6.58 -14.90
C ALA A 312 78.84 5.98 -15.99
N GLU A 313 79.41 5.21 -16.92
CA GLU A 313 78.68 4.47 -17.95
C GLU A 313 77.74 3.43 -17.32
N GLN A 314 78.21 2.66 -16.33
CA GLN A 314 77.37 1.71 -15.57
C GLN A 314 76.25 2.41 -14.80
N LYS A 315 76.49 3.64 -14.30
CA LYS A 315 75.46 4.44 -13.62
C LYS A 315 74.42 4.96 -14.61
N GLN A 316 74.84 5.42 -15.79
CA GLN A 316 73.92 5.83 -16.85
C GLN A 316 73.09 4.66 -17.38
N GLN A 317 73.69 3.48 -17.58
CA GLN A 317 72.96 2.27 -17.96
C GLN A 317 71.90 1.89 -16.92
N ARG A 318 72.24 1.90 -15.62
CA ARG A 318 71.27 1.63 -14.54
C ARG A 318 70.13 2.65 -14.49
N LEU A 319 70.42 3.93 -14.73
CA LEU A 319 69.39 4.97 -14.78
C LEU A 319 68.45 4.78 -15.99
N ALA A 320 69.02 4.47 -17.16
CA ALA A 320 68.25 4.17 -18.37
C ALA A 320 67.35 2.93 -18.18
N GLU A 321 67.86 1.90 -17.51
CA GLU A 321 67.09 0.69 -17.18
C GLU A 321 65.95 0.98 -16.19
N GLN A 322 66.19 1.81 -15.17
CA GLN A 322 65.15 2.26 -14.23
C GLN A 322 64.06 3.08 -14.93
N GLU A 323 64.43 3.97 -15.85
CA GLU A 323 63.46 4.74 -16.64
C GLU A 323 62.63 3.85 -17.57
N ALA A 324 63.27 2.88 -18.24
CA ALA A 324 62.58 1.90 -19.09
C ALA A 324 61.57 1.06 -18.29
N ASN A 325 61.96 0.58 -17.12
CA ASN A 325 61.08 -0.16 -16.20
C ASN A 325 59.90 0.69 -15.73
N LEU A 326 60.13 1.96 -15.40
CA LEU A 326 59.07 2.89 -14.99
C LEU A 326 58.09 3.16 -16.14
N GLN A 327 58.58 3.33 -17.37
CA GLN A 327 57.74 3.51 -18.55
C GLN A 327 56.91 2.25 -18.84
N GLN A 328 57.50 1.05 -18.73
CA GLN A 328 56.78 -0.21 -18.90
C GLN A 328 55.68 -0.37 -17.84
N HIS A 329 55.96 -0.02 -16.58
CA HIS A 329 54.97 -0.07 -15.51
C HIS A 329 53.79 0.89 -15.77
N LYS A 330 54.06 2.13 -16.21
CA LYS A 330 53.01 3.10 -16.58
C LYS A 330 52.12 2.57 -17.71
N ARG A 331 52.72 1.95 -18.73
CA ARG A 331 51.98 1.37 -19.86
C ARG A 331 51.05 0.23 -19.42
N LYS A 332 51.55 -0.72 -18.61
CA LYS A 332 50.72 -1.81 -18.05
C LYS A 332 49.54 -1.30 -17.21
N LEU A 333 49.75 -0.21 -16.47
CA LEU A 333 48.70 0.38 -15.64
C LEU A 333 47.59 1.03 -16.48
N ALA A 334 47.96 1.71 -17.56
CA ALA A 334 47.02 2.26 -18.53
C ALA A 334 46.22 1.17 -19.25
N GLU A 335 46.89 0.10 -19.70
CA GLU A 335 46.25 -1.08 -20.33
C GLU A 335 45.24 -1.75 -19.37
N ARG A 336 45.58 -1.90 -18.08
CA ARG A 336 44.66 -2.42 -17.06
C ARG A 336 43.44 -1.53 -16.84
N GLN A 337 43.63 -0.21 -16.80
CA GLN A 337 42.51 0.73 -16.66
C GLN A 337 41.57 0.68 -17.86
N GLN A 338 42.13 0.62 -19.07
CA GLN A 338 41.36 0.50 -20.30
C GLN A 338 40.59 -0.83 -20.35
N ALA A 339 41.21 -1.94 -19.96
CA ALA A 339 40.55 -3.24 -19.86
C ALA A 339 39.40 -3.26 -18.84
N MET A 340 39.57 -2.64 -17.66
CA MET A 340 38.48 -2.51 -16.68
C MET A 340 37.32 -1.67 -17.20
N GLN A 341 37.60 -0.57 -17.92
CA GLN A 341 36.56 0.26 -18.53
C GLN A 341 35.80 -0.50 -19.63
N GLU A 342 36.50 -1.29 -20.44
CA GLU A 342 35.87 -2.10 -21.50
C GLU A 342 35.04 -3.25 -20.92
N GLN A 343 35.52 -3.88 -19.84
CA GLN A 343 34.77 -4.91 -19.14
C GLN A 343 33.52 -4.36 -18.46
N ALA A 344 33.55 -3.14 -17.92
CA ALA A 344 32.39 -2.46 -17.36
C ALA A 344 31.29 -2.20 -18.41
N LYS A 345 31.66 -1.92 -19.67
CA LYS A 345 30.71 -1.72 -20.78
C LYS A 345 29.94 -2.99 -21.16
N GLN A 346 30.51 -4.16 -20.88
CA GLN A 346 29.96 -5.49 -21.22
C GLN A 346 29.14 -6.11 -20.07
N GLN A 347 29.02 -5.44 -18.93
CA GLN A 347 28.23 -5.96 -17.81
C GLN A 347 26.74 -6.07 -18.18
N PRO A 348 26.08 -7.18 -17.79
CA PRO A 348 24.66 -7.38 -18.04
C PRO A 348 23.81 -6.45 -17.17
N CYS A 349 22.78 -5.85 -17.76
CA CYS A 349 21.82 -4.97 -17.10
C CYS A 349 20.39 -5.29 -17.58
N GLN A 350 19.41 -4.97 -16.73
CA GLN A 350 18.00 -5.27 -16.99
C GLN A 350 17.28 -4.07 -17.63
N TYR A 351 16.60 -4.33 -18.73
CA TYR A 351 15.77 -3.37 -19.46
C TYR A 351 14.31 -3.82 -19.49
N TYR A 352 13.42 -2.85 -19.67
CA TYR A 352 12.00 -3.03 -19.87
C TYR A 352 11.56 -2.29 -21.14
N CYS A 353 10.81 -2.96 -22.02
CA CYS A 353 10.25 -2.37 -23.23
C CYS A 353 8.84 -1.87 -22.96
N ALA A 354 8.63 -0.55 -23.00
CA ALA A 354 7.30 0.05 -22.77
C ALA A 354 6.28 -0.27 -23.88
N ALA A 355 6.74 -0.61 -25.09
CA ALA A 355 5.86 -0.94 -26.21
C ALA A 355 5.39 -2.41 -26.22
N CYS A 356 6.19 -3.32 -25.69
CA CYS A 356 5.87 -4.76 -25.66
C CYS A 356 5.50 -5.29 -24.28
N ASP A 357 5.67 -4.47 -23.24
CA ASP A 357 5.47 -4.83 -21.84
C ASP A 357 6.29 -6.06 -21.39
N ILE A 358 7.55 -6.14 -21.82
CA ILE A 358 8.46 -7.22 -21.45
C ILE A 358 9.77 -6.70 -20.85
N SER A 359 10.35 -7.48 -19.96
CA SER A 359 11.70 -7.27 -19.42
C SER A 359 12.71 -8.17 -20.14
N TYR A 360 13.92 -7.65 -20.38
CA TYR A 360 14.99 -8.39 -21.06
C TYR A 360 16.38 -7.88 -20.63
N THR A 361 17.37 -8.76 -20.71
CA THR A 361 18.76 -8.45 -20.37
C THR A 361 19.49 -7.86 -21.57
N GLY A 362 20.30 -6.83 -21.36
CA GLY A 362 21.23 -6.27 -22.35
C GLY A 362 22.55 -5.83 -21.71
N THR A 363 23.42 -5.17 -22.46
CA THR A 363 24.69 -4.62 -21.95
C THR A 363 24.54 -3.14 -21.61
N VAL A 364 25.36 -2.62 -20.68
CA VAL A 364 25.31 -1.18 -20.29
C VAL A 364 25.52 -0.24 -21.49
N SER A 365 26.32 -0.68 -22.47
CA SER A 365 26.55 0.02 -23.73
C SER A 365 25.92 -0.72 -24.92
N GLY A 366 25.60 0.01 -26.01
CA GLY A 366 25.01 -0.58 -27.22
C GLY A 366 23.50 -0.37 -27.37
N VAL A 367 22.95 -0.90 -28.47
CA VAL A 367 21.59 -0.60 -28.94
C VAL A 367 20.52 -1.42 -28.18
N ASN A 368 20.84 -2.61 -27.64
CA ASN A 368 19.94 -3.47 -26.84
C ASN A 368 18.47 -3.46 -27.31
N PRO A 369 18.16 -3.87 -28.55
CA PRO A 369 16.79 -3.89 -29.06
C PRO A 369 15.93 -4.91 -28.30
N CYS A 370 14.65 -4.59 -28.13
CA CYS A 370 13.66 -5.49 -27.56
C CYS A 370 13.61 -6.81 -28.35
N PRO A 371 13.63 -7.99 -27.70
CA PRO A 371 13.62 -9.27 -28.41
C PRO A 371 12.32 -9.50 -29.21
N GLN A 372 11.21 -8.86 -28.81
CA GLN A 372 9.90 -9.01 -29.43
C GLN A 372 9.68 -8.03 -30.59
N CYS A 373 9.78 -6.72 -30.38
CA CYS A 373 9.55 -5.73 -31.44
C CYS A 373 10.80 -5.29 -32.21
N LYS A 374 11.99 -5.75 -31.80
CA LYS A 374 13.29 -5.37 -32.37
C LYS A 374 13.62 -3.87 -32.30
N SER A 375 12.78 -3.05 -31.66
CA SER A 375 13.03 -1.62 -31.42
C SER A 375 13.81 -1.41 -30.12
N HIS A 376 14.71 -0.42 -30.12
CA HIS A 376 15.44 0.03 -28.94
C HIS A 376 14.94 1.39 -28.42
N LEU A 377 13.98 2.03 -29.10
CA LEU A 377 13.50 3.38 -28.79
C LEU A 377 12.64 3.43 -27.51
N TYR A 378 11.97 2.32 -27.19
CA TYR A 378 11.04 2.23 -26.05
C TYR A 378 11.67 1.55 -24.82
N ARG A 379 12.99 1.45 -24.76
CA ARG A 379 13.71 0.77 -23.67
C ARG A 379 13.82 1.68 -22.45
N ILE A 380 13.58 1.11 -21.28
CA ILE A 380 13.76 1.77 -19.98
C ILE A 380 14.64 0.86 -19.12
N GLU A 381 15.71 1.40 -18.56
CA GLU A 381 16.56 0.66 -17.63
C GLU A 381 15.82 0.44 -16.29
N VAL A 382 15.75 -0.81 -15.83
CA VAL A 382 14.93 -1.18 -14.66
C VAL A 382 15.38 -0.45 -13.40
N ALA A 383 16.68 -0.28 -13.19
CA ALA A 383 17.22 0.49 -12.06
C ALA A 383 16.76 1.97 -12.02
N LYS A 384 16.35 2.54 -13.16
CA LYS A 384 15.80 3.91 -13.25
C LYS A 384 14.27 3.95 -13.21
N ARG A 385 13.60 2.80 -13.38
CA ARG A 385 12.14 2.67 -13.28
C ARG A 385 11.67 2.76 -11.83
N ASP A 386 12.40 2.13 -10.90
CA ASP A 386 12.04 2.08 -9.47
C ASP A 386 12.26 3.40 -8.72
N ASN A 387 12.90 4.40 -9.36
CA ASN A 387 13.19 5.72 -8.80
C ASN A 387 12.23 6.85 -9.27
N ARG A 388 11.16 6.53 -10.02
CA ARG A 388 10.12 7.50 -10.44
C ARG A 388 8.79 7.18 -9.76
#